data_AF-R7SN89-F1
#
_entry.id   AF-R7SN89-F1
#
_cell.length_a   1.000
_cell.length_b   1.000
_cell.length_c   1.000
_cell.angle_alpha   90.00
_cell.angle_beta   90.00
_cell.angle_gamma   90.00
#
_symmetry.space_group_name_H-M   'P 1'
#
loop_
_entity.id
_entity.type
_entity.pdbx_description
1 polymer ?
#
loop_
_entity_poly.entity_id
_entity_poly.type
_entity_poly.pdbx_seq_one_letter_code
_entity_poly.pdbx_strand_id
1 'polypeptide(L)'
;MLLLLLVASVYYLAQHGTPSFLSLRESLKDLGYSPDSSRAGVIAQAKADAEVHEIDALLHFVTAHSERKLDEDGGSIRVKGLGSVQVNADEPVDLRVYSPDGDYEWEDHLKRLKEQYPLVVFSKTYCPYSQKAKALLNSYGITPPPKVVELNVRSDGPQVQAILARLTGRRTVPNIILKGSSLGGSDDITKLHNEHRLQRLLEEAGLKVQGPPETTTTSTTEA
;
A
#
# COMPACT_ATOMS: atom_id res chain seq x y z
N MET A 1 20.81 25.07 34.93
CA MET A 1 21.67 24.39 33.92
C MET A 1 20.99 24.17 32.57
N LEU A 2 19.69 23.80 32.49
CA LEU A 2 19.00 23.61 31.20
C LEU A 2 18.78 24.92 30.41
N LEU A 3 18.57 26.04 31.10
CA LEU A 3 18.35 27.35 30.47
C LEU A 3 19.61 27.92 29.78
N LEU A 4 20.81 27.59 30.27
CA LEU A 4 22.08 28.06 29.71
C LEU A 4 22.44 27.34 28.40
N LEU A 5 22.02 26.08 28.22
CA LEU A 5 22.27 25.32 26.99
C LEU A 5 21.39 25.79 25.82
N LEU A 6 20.15 26.21 26.10
CA LEU A 6 19.26 26.78 25.07
C LEU A 6 19.75 28.13 24.58
N VAL A 7 20.23 28.99 25.49
CA VAL A 7 20.75 30.31 25.11
C VAL A 7 22.06 30.18 24.31
N ALA A 8 22.93 29.23 24.65
CA ALA A 8 24.14 28.95 23.88
C ALA A 8 23.84 28.38 22.48
N SER A 9 22.83 27.50 22.36
CA SER A 9 22.40 26.92 21.07
C SER A 9 21.81 27.97 20.13
N VAL A 10 20.94 28.84 20.65
CA VAL A 10 20.34 29.94 19.87
C VAL A 10 21.41 30.97 19.47
N TYR A 11 22.36 31.28 20.36
CA TYR A 11 23.47 32.19 20.06
C TYR A 11 24.43 31.61 19.00
N TYR A 12 24.70 30.30 19.05
CA TYR A 12 25.50 29.60 18.04
C TYR A 12 24.82 29.59 16.67
N LEU A 13 23.51 29.31 16.62
CA LEU A 13 22.71 29.38 15.38
C LEU A 13 22.64 30.79 14.79
N ALA A 14 22.64 31.83 15.63
CA ALA A 14 22.61 33.22 15.20
C ALA A 14 23.96 33.71 14.63
N GLN A 15 25.09 33.19 15.11
CA GLN A 15 26.42 33.61 14.63
C GLN A 15 26.99 32.74 13.50
N HIS A 16 26.58 31.47 13.40
CA HIS A 16 27.15 30.53 12.44
C HIS A 16 26.20 30.09 11.33
N GLY A 17 24.96 30.57 11.32
CA GLY A 17 23.95 30.17 10.34
C GLY A 17 23.54 28.70 10.50
N THR A 18 22.42 28.32 9.88
CA THR A 18 22.00 26.92 9.87
C THR A 18 23.03 26.09 9.08
N PRO A 19 23.51 24.95 9.61
CA PRO A 19 24.35 24.07 8.81
C PRO A 19 23.53 23.64 7.59
N SER A 20 24.07 23.90 6.41
CA SER A 20 23.46 23.74 5.08
C SER A 20 23.16 22.28 4.69
N PHE A 21 23.01 21.39 5.67
CA PHE A 21 22.81 19.96 5.47
C PHE A 21 21.43 19.64 4.89
N LEU A 22 20.41 20.49 5.15
CA LEU A 22 19.06 20.32 4.60
C LEU A 22 18.90 20.91 3.19
N SER A 23 19.67 21.96 2.83
CA SER A 23 19.67 22.49 1.45
C SER A 23 20.52 21.66 0.48
N LEU A 24 21.40 20.81 1.01
CA LEU A 24 22.25 19.94 0.18
C LEU A 24 21.46 18.84 -0.53
N ARG A 25 20.33 18.39 0.05
CA ARG A 25 19.57 17.25 -0.48
C ARG A 25 18.85 17.57 -1.80
N GLU A 26 18.44 18.82 -2.01
CA GLU A 26 17.85 19.26 -3.28
C GLU A 26 18.92 19.55 -4.34
N SER A 27 20.07 20.12 -3.96
CA SER A 27 21.15 20.47 -4.90
C SER A 27 21.95 19.25 -5.42
N LEU A 28 21.84 18.08 -4.79
CA LEU A 28 22.56 16.88 -5.21
C LEU A 28 21.88 16.12 -6.35
N LYS A 29 20.57 16.34 -6.58
CA LYS A 29 19.86 15.75 -7.73
C LYS A 29 20.34 16.35 -9.06
N ASP A 30 20.74 17.61 -9.07
CA ASP A 30 21.25 18.32 -10.25
C ASP A 30 22.74 18.04 -10.55
N LEU A 31 23.45 17.33 -9.66
CA LEU A 31 24.87 16.98 -9.81
C LEU A 31 25.10 15.57 -10.38
N GLY A 32 24.07 14.90 -10.87
CA GLY A 32 24.19 13.55 -11.44
C GLY A 32 24.51 12.48 -10.38
N TYR A 33 24.15 12.72 -9.12
CA TYR A 33 24.27 11.73 -8.06
C TYR A 33 23.29 10.59 -8.29
N SER A 34 23.81 9.43 -8.72
CA SER A 34 23.07 8.18 -8.82
C SER A 34 23.31 7.34 -7.56
N PRO A 35 22.27 7.03 -6.77
CA PRO A 35 22.38 6.33 -5.48
C PRO A 35 23.03 4.94 -5.60
N ASP A 36 23.00 4.34 -6.79
CA ASP A 36 23.59 3.03 -7.12
C ASP A 36 25.13 2.96 -6.95
N SER A 37 25.83 4.09 -6.97
CA SER A 37 27.31 4.11 -7.01
C SER A 37 27.99 4.23 -5.65
N SER A 38 27.26 4.64 -4.61
CA SER A 38 27.84 4.94 -3.30
C SER A 38 27.56 3.81 -2.31
N ARG A 39 28.59 3.39 -1.56
CA ARG A 39 28.44 2.32 -0.55
C ARG A 39 27.37 2.64 0.50
N ALA A 40 27.16 3.92 0.80
CA ALA A 40 26.07 4.38 1.67
C ALA A 40 24.69 4.27 1.01
N GLY A 41 24.57 4.61 -0.29
CA GLY A 41 23.34 4.45 -1.07
C GLY A 41 22.95 2.97 -1.23
N VAL A 42 23.92 2.10 -1.53
CA VAL A 42 23.69 0.64 -1.63
C VAL A 42 23.25 0.05 -0.29
N ILE A 43 23.81 0.50 0.84
CA ILE A 43 23.40 0.02 2.18
C ILE A 43 22.01 0.55 2.55
N ALA A 44 21.69 1.80 2.21
CA ALA A 44 20.38 2.38 2.46
C ALA A 44 19.30 1.67 1.62
N GLN A 45 19.57 1.46 0.33
CA GLN A 45 18.69 0.71 -0.58
C GLN A 45 18.49 -0.72 -0.09
N ALA A 46 19.57 -1.45 0.23
CA ALA A 46 19.47 -2.82 0.74
C ALA A 46 18.71 -2.92 2.08
N LYS A 47 18.76 -1.87 2.92
CA LYS A 47 17.99 -1.81 4.17
C LYS A 47 16.52 -1.49 3.92
N ALA A 48 16.23 -0.60 2.97
CA ALA A 48 14.86 -0.31 2.53
C ALA A 48 14.22 -1.55 1.90
N ASP A 49 14.94 -2.22 1.00
CA ASP A 49 14.53 -3.49 0.38
C ASP A 49 14.26 -4.58 1.43
N ALA A 50 15.03 -4.62 2.51
CA ALA A 50 14.84 -5.58 3.61
C ALA A 50 13.59 -5.31 4.47
N GLU A 51 12.99 -4.12 4.39
CA GLU A 51 11.76 -3.75 5.11
C GLU A 51 10.48 -3.89 4.25
N VAL A 52 10.64 -4.14 2.95
CA VAL A 52 9.51 -4.29 2.02
C VAL A 52 8.89 -5.67 2.16
N HIS A 53 7.62 -5.71 2.57
CA HIS A 53 6.88 -6.96 2.62
C HIS A 53 6.39 -7.31 1.21
N GLU A 54 6.35 -8.61 0.90
CA GLU A 54 5.89 -9.11 -0.38
C GLU A 54 4.47 -8.62 -0.75
N ILE A 55 3.60 -8.46 0.27
CA ILE A 55 2.25 -7.91 0.05
C ILE A 55 2.30 -6.48 -0.48
N ASP A 56 3.22 -5.65 0.00
CA ASP A 56 3.33 -4.27 -0.46
C ASP A 56 3.83 -4.21 -1.90
N ALA A 57 4.76 -5.09 -2.27
CA ALA A 57 5.24 -5.22 -3.64
C ALA A 57 4.14 -5.75 -4.58
N LEU A 58 3.36 -6.76 -4.16
CA LEU A 58 2.20 -7.23 -4.91
C LEU A 58 1.16 -6.12 -5.10
N LEU A 59 0.86 -5.36 -4.04
CA LEU A 59 -0.06 -4.23 -4.10
C LEU A 59 0.46 -3.16 -5.07
N HIS A 60 1.75 -2.85 -5.04
CA HIS A 60 2.38 -1.96 -6.01
C HIS A 60 2.17 -2.50 -7.44
N PHE A 61 2.50 -3.76 -7.71
CA PHE A 61 2.35 -4.38 -9.03
C PHE A 61 0.92 -4.25 -9.58
N VAL A 62 -0.08 -4.66 -8.80
CA VAL A 62 -1.48 -4.66 -9.28
C VAL A 62 -2.10 -3.27 -9.39
N THR A 63 -1.53 -2.26 -8.71
CA THR A 63 -2.07 -0.89 -8.70
C THR A 63 -1.34 0.06 -9.65
N ALA A 64 -0.01 0.00 -9.70
CA ALA A 64 0.83 0.83 -10.56
C ALA A 64 0.98 0.24 -11.97
N HIS A 65 0.92 -1.09 -12.10
CA HIS A 65 1.08 -1.80 -13.37
C HIS A 65 -0.21 -2.57 -13.74
N SER A 66 -1.34 -1.86 -13.83
CA SER A 66 -2.65 -2.50 -14.09
C SER A 66 -2.68 -3.36 -15.35
N GLU A 67 -1.91 -2.97 -16.37
CA GLU A 67 -1.81 -3.67 -17.66
C GLU A 67 -0.92 -4.91 -17.59
N ARG A 68 0.09 -4.93 -16.71
CA ARG A 68 1.01 -6.06 -16.57
C ARG A 68 0.33 -7.25 -15.92
N LYS A 69 0.78 -8.44 -16.29
CA LYS A 69 0.29 -9.72 -15.74
C LYS A 69 1.47 -10.63 -15.41
N LEU A 70 1.35 -11.42 -14.35
CA LEU A 70 2.37 -12.39 -13.94
C LEU A 70 2.56 -13.53 -14.97
N ASP A 71 1.64 -13.66 -15.93
CA ASP A 71 1.59 -14.70 -16.95
C ASP A 71 1.68 -14.17 -18.40
N GLU A 72 2.04 -12.89 -18.60
CA GLU A 72 1.98 -12.20 -19.89
C GLU A 72 2.93 -12.74 -20.98
N ASP A 73 4.01 -13.43 -20.61
CA ASP A 73 5.01 -14.04 -21.49
C ASP A 73 4.84 -15.57 -21.51
N GLY A 74 3.69 -16.02 -22.01
CA GLY A 74 3.40 -17.45 -22.18
C GLY A 74 3.34 -18.24 -20.86
N GLY A 75 2.74 -17.66 -19.83
CA GLY A 75 2.69 -18.26 -18.48
C GLY A 75 3.83 -17.82 -17.56
N SER A 76 4.70 -16.94 -18.05
CA SER A 76 5.81 -16.32 -17.31
C SER A 76 5.69 -14.80 -17.38
N ILE A 77 6.55 -14.07 -16.67
CA ILE A 77 6.69 -12.62 -16.78
C ILE A 77 8.15 -12.26 -17.10
N ARG A 78 8.33 -11.30 -18.01
CA ARG A 78 9.65 -10.78 -18.34
C ARG A 78 10.05 -9.70 -17.33
N VAL A 79 11.16 -9.93 -16.64
CA VAL A 79 11.70 -9.08 -15.59
C VAL A 79 13.12 -8.63 -15.99
N LYS A 80 13.36 -7.31 -15.97
CA LYS A 80 14.68 -6.74 -16.23
C LYS A 80 15.70 -7.30 -15.23
N GLY A 81 16.80 -7.85 -15.74
CA GLY A 81 17.85 -8.47 -14.91
C GLY A 81 17.60 -9.93 -14.50
N LEU A 82 16.38 -10.46 -14.66
CA LEU A 82 16.04 -11.86 -14.36
C LEU A 82 15.62 -12.68 -15.59
N GLY A 83 15.24 -12.03 -16.69
CA GLY A 83 14.76 -12.73 -17.88
C GLY A 83 13.29 -13.13 -17.76
N SER A 84 12.93 -14.30 -18.28
CA SER A 84 11.56 -14.83 -18.18
C SER A 84 11.43 -15.65 -16.90
N VAL A 85 10.48 -15.29 -16.03
CA VAL A 85 10.30 -15.88 -14.70
C VAL A 85 8.91 -16.51 -14.62
N GLN A 86 8.83 -17.79 -14.27
CA GLN A 86 7.57 -18.44 -13.91
C GLN A 86 7.29 -18.22 -12.42
N VAL A 87 6.12 -17.67 -12.12
CA VAL A 87 5.74 -17.35 -10.74
C VAL A 87 5.06 -18.55 -10.10
N ASN A 88 5.69 -19.11 -9.07
CA ASN A 88 5.08 -20.09 -8.17
C ASN A 88 4.37 -19.36 -7.03
N ALA A 89 3.03 -19.41 -6.99
CA ALA A 89 2.25 -18.70 -5.98
C ALA A 89 2.38 -19.29 -4.56
N ASP A 90 2.82 -20.54 -4.43
CA ASP A 90 2.95 -21.24 -3.15
C ASP A 90 4.26 -20.91 -2.42
N GLU A 91 5.21 -20.25 -3.08
CA GLU A 91 6.51 -19.87 -2.54
C GLU A 91 6.66 -18.34 -2.53
N PRO A 92 7.53 -17.78 -1.64
CA PRO A 92 7.86 -16.35 -1.68
C PRO A 92 8.39 -15.94 -3.06
N VAL A 93 7.78 -14.90 -3.64
CA VAL A 93 8.16 -14.38 -4.95
C VAL A 93 9.24 -13.32 -4.79
N ASP A 94 10.26 -13.36 -5.65
CA ASP A 94 11.31 -12.32 -5.69
C ASP A 94 10.67 -10.95 -5.95
N LEU A 95 10.98 -9.95 -5.11
CA LEU A 95 10.37 -8.62 -5.20
C LEU A 95 10.56 -7.98 -6.59
N ARG A 96 11.64 -8.31 -7.31
CA ARG A 96 11.88 -7.80 -8.66
C ARG A 96 10.81 -8.20 -9.67
N VAL A 97 10.08 -9.28 -9.41
CA VAL A 97 8.92 -9.70 -10.23
C VAL A 97 7.80 -8.66 -10.19
N TYR A 98 7.63 -7.98 -9.05
CA TYR A 98 6.60 -6.97 -8.86
C TYR A 98 6.97 -5.58 -9.40
N SER A 99 8.24 -5.37 -9.79
CA SER A 99 8.69 -4.22 -10.58
C SER A 99 9.51 -4.71 -11.79
N PRO A 100 8.82 -5.30 -12.79
CA PRO A 100 9.49 -5.98 -13.91
C PRO A 100 10.31 -5.04 -14.79
N ASP A 101 10.05 -3.73 -14.75
CA ASP A 101 10.74 -2.70 -15.54
C ASP A 101 12.09 -2.28 -14.92
N GLY A 102 12.36 -2.73 -13.70
CA GLY A 102 13.59 -2.45 -12.97
C GLY A 102 13.60 -1.14 -12.20
N ASP A 103 12.42 -0.59 -11.90
CA ASP A 103 12.26 0.52 -10.95
C ASP A 103 12.19 -0.07 -9.54
N TYR A 104 13.34 -0.16 -8.85
CA TYR A 104 13.44 -0.80 -7.54
C TYR A 104 13.45 0.21 -6.39
N GLU A 105 12.98 1.44 -6.64
CA GLU A 105 12.88 2.51 -5.64
C GLU A 105 11.69 2.26 -4.69
N TRP A 106 11.78 1.19 -3.90
CA TRP A 106 10.66 0.71 -3.08
C TRP A 106 10.16 1.73 -2.08
N GLU A 107 11.02 2.58 -1.51
CA GLU A 107 10.60 3.66 -0.61
C GLU A 107 9.54 4.56 -1.27
N ASP A 108 9.79 4.99 -2.50
CA ASP A 108 8.86 5.82 -3.28
C ASP A 108 7.60 5.06 -3.67
N HIS A 109 7.73 3.76 -3.98
CA HIS A 109 6.61 2.91 -4.33
C HIS A 109 5.65 2.73 -3.15
N LEU A 110 6.20 2.46 -1.96
CA LEU A 110 5.44 2.32 -0.71
C LEU A 110 4.78 3.64 -0.33
N LYS A 111 5.47 4.76 -0.51
CA LYS A 111 4.89 6.08 -0.27
C LYS A 111 3.68 6.32 -1.18
N ARG A 112 3.83 6.12 -2.50
CA ARG A 112 2.73 6.25 -3.46
C ARG A 112 1.57 5.32 -3.14
N LEU A 113 1.85 4.07 -2.79
CA LEU A 113 0.83 3.09 -2.40
C LEU A 113 0.03 3.57 -1.18
N LYS A 114 0.71 4.03 -0.13
CA LYS A 114 0.08 4.53 1.10
C LYS A 114 -0.74 5.79 0.89
N GLU A 115 -0.31 6.68 -0.01
CA GLU A 115 -0.98 7.95 -0.28
C GLU A 115 -2.15 7.81 -1.27
N GLN A 116 -2.00 7.02 -2.33
CA GLN A 116 -2.98 6.92 -3.42
C GLN A 116 -3.93 5.74 -3.25
N TYR A 117 -3.44 4.60 -2.77
CA TYR A 117 -4.19 3.35 -2.66
C TYR A 117 -4.07 2.70 -1.27
N PRO A 118 -4.34 3.45 -0.17
CA PRO A 118 -4.27 2.89 1.18
C PRO A 118 -5.28 1.76 1.42
N LEU A 119 -6.36 1.71 0.63
CA LEU A 119 -7.41 0.70 0.70
C LEU A 119 -7.59 0.04 -0.67
N VAL A 120 -7.28 -1.24 -0.77
CA VAL A 120 -7.39 -2.05 -1.99
C VAL A 120 -8.40 -3.17 -1.79
N VAL A 121 -9.30 -3.38 -2.74
CA VAL A 121 -10.33 -4.42 -2.70
C VAL A 121 -10.09 -5.39 -3.84
N PHE A 122 -9.59 -6.58 -3.50
CA PHE A 122 -9.56 -7.70 -4.45
C PHE A 122 -10.95 -8.32 -4.53
N SER A 123 -11.50 -8.35 -5.74
CA SER A 123 -12.92 -8.62 -6.01
C SER A 123 -13.06 -9.59 -7.18
N LYS A 124 -14.29 -10.11 -7.36
CA LYS A 124 -14.73 -10.63 -8.66
C LYS A 124 -16.06 -9.99 -9.02
N THR A 125 -16.24 -9.60 -10.28
CA THR A 125 -17.38 -8.81 -10.75
C THR A 125 -18.73 -9.49 -10.49
N TYR A 126 -18.77 -10.82 -10.62
CA TYR A 126 -19.98 -11.64 -10.42
C TYR A 126 -20.22 -12.04 -8.95
N CYS A 127 -19.28 -11.77 -8.03
CA CYS A 127 -19.37 -12.25 -6.66
C CYS A 127 -20.31 -11.36 -5.82
N PRO A 128 -21.42 -11.89 -5.26
CA PRO A 128 -22.36 -11.09 -4.48
C PRO A 128 -21.74 -10.51 -3.21
N TYR A 129 -20.85 -11.25 -2.54
CA TYR A 129 -20.11 -10.74 -1.38
C TYR A 129 -19.18 -9.57 -1.74
N SER A 130 -18.56 -9.61 -2.92
CA SER A 130 -17.73 -8.50 -3.38
C SER A 130 -18.56 -7.26 -3.69
N GLN A 131 -19.74 -7.44 -4.30
CA GLN A 131 -20.68 -6.34 -4.55
C GLN A 131 -21.19 -5.72 -3.25
N LYS A 132 -21.59 -6.54 -2.27
CA LYS A 132 -21.98 -6.08 -0.93
C LYS A 132 -20.87 -5.29 -0.23
N ALA A 133 -19.64 -5.81 -0.25
CA ALA A 133 -18.52 -5.13 0.38
C ALA A 133 -18.21 -3.77 -0.28
N LYS A 134 -18.20 -3.72 -1.63
CA LYS A 134 -18.01 -2.47 -2.36
C LYS A 134 -19.12 -1.46 -2.09
N ALA A 135 -20.38 -1.91 -2.03
CA ALA A 135 -21.52 -1.04 -1.70
C ALA A 135 -21.39 -0.46 -0.29
N LEU A 136 -21.00 -1.28 0.69
CA LEU A 136 -20.75 -0.82 2.06
C LEU A 136 -19.60 0.19 2.09
N LEU A 137 -18.44 -0.10 1.49
CA LEU A 137 -17.32 0.85 1.48
C LEU A 137 -17.67 2.16 0.76
N ASN A 138 -18.48 2.11 -0.30
CA ASN A 138 -18.94 3.30 -1.01
C ASN A 138 -19.85 4.19 -0.14
N SER A 139 -20.64 3.62 0.77
CA SER A 139 -21.53 4.40 1.63
C SER A 139 -20.80 5.30 2.63
N TYR A 140 -19.49 5.09 2.84
CA TYR A 140 -18.66 5.86 3.75
C TYR A 140 -18.03 7.12 3.12
N GLY A 141 -18.16 7.34 1.80
CA GLY A 141 -17.59 8.51 1.12
C GLY A 141 -16.06 8.64 1.30
N ILE A 142 -15.35 7.51 1.18
CA ILE A 142 -13.93 7.38 1.50
C ILE A 142 -13.05 8.16 0.51
N THR A 143 -12.09 8.95 1.01
CA THR A 143 -11.08 9.66 0.20
C THR A 143 -9.66 9.40 0.74
N PRO A 144 -8.71 8.92 -0.10
CA PRO A 144 -8.87 8.53 -1.51
C PRO A 144 -9.80 7.32 -1.68
N PRO A 145 -10.46 7.16 -2.84
CA PRO A 145 -11.42 6.08 -3.05
C PRO A 145 -10.73 4.69 -3.01
N PRO A 146 -11.45 3.63 -2.59
CA PRO A 146 -10.90 2.28 -2.61
C PRO A 146 -10.47 1.88 -4.04
N LYS A 147 -9.26 1.34 -4.17
CA LYS A 147 -8.80 0.76 -5.44
C LYS A 147 -9.36 -0.64 -5.58
N VAL A 148 -10.18 -0.88 -6.61
CA VAL A 148 -10.74 -2.22 -6.87
C VAL A 148 -9.87 -2.96 -7.88
N VAL A 149 -9.50 -4.20 -7.57
CA VAL A 149 -8.81 -5.12 -8.47
C VAL A 149 -9.73 -6.32 -8.72
N GLU A 150 -10.32 -6.37 -9.93
CA GLU A 150 -11.22 -7.46 -10.32
C GLU A 150 -10.38 -8.65 -10.83
N LEU A 151 -10.26 -9.70 -10.02
CA LEU A 151 -9.39 -10.83 -10.34
C LEU A 151 -9.90 -11.66 -11.53
N ASN A 152 -11.21 -11.71 -11.74
CA ASN A 152 -11.78 -12.50 -12.84
C ASN A 152 -11.62 -11.86 -14.23
N VAL A 153 -11.14 -10.61 -14.33
CA VAL A 153 -10.85 -9.96 -15.63
C VAL A 153 -9.36 -9.94 -15.95
N ARG A 154 -8.54 -10.56 -15.10
CA ARG A 154 -7.10 -10.71 -15.30
C ARG A 154 -6.78 -12.17 -15.62
N SER A 155 -5.88 -12.40 -16.57
CA SER A 155 -5.35 -13.73 -16.87
C SER A 155 -4.63 -14.33 -15.65
N ASP A 156 -3.77 -13.54 -15.02
CA ASP A 156 -3.05 -13.87 -13.78
C ASP A 156 -3.93 -13.85 -12.50
N GLY A 157 -5.24 -13.61 -12.62
CA GLY A 157 -6.15 -13.51 -11.50
C GLY A 157 -6.06 -14.68 -10.50
N PRO A 158 -6.03 -15.95 -10.95
CA PRO A 158 -5.80 -17.11 -10.09
C PRO A 158 -4.45 -17.09 -9.36
N GLN A 159 -3.37 -16.70 -10.04
CA GLN A 159 -2.04 -16.59 -9.42
C GLN A 159 -2.01 -15.50 -8.35
N VAL A 160 -2.53 -14.31 -8.66
CA VAL A 160 -2.65 -13.20 -7.69
C VAL A 160 -3.50 -13.63 -6.49
N GLN A 161 -4.61 -14.34 -6.71
CA GLN A 161 -5.47 -14.85 -5.63
C GLN A 161 -4.73 -15.87 -4.75
N ALA A 162 -3.91 -16.75 -5.33
CA ALA A 162 -3.11 -17.73 -4.60
C ALA A 162 -2.00 -17.06 -3.76
N ILE A 163 -1.30 -16.07 -4.32
CA ILE A 163 -0.31 -15.27 -3.57
C ILE A 163 -1.01 -14.55 -2.41
N LEU A 164 -2.15 -13.90 -2.64
CA LEU A 164 -2.92 -13.26 -1.57
C LEU A 164 -3.33 -14.25 -0.48
N ALA A 165 -3.70 -15.47 -0.85
CA ALA A 165 -4.04 -16.52 0.11
C ALA A 165 -2.84 -16.89 0.99
N ARG A 166 -1.63 -17.00 0.41
CA ARG A 166 -0.40 -17.25 1.17
C ARG A 166 -0.05 -16.08 2.09
N LEU A 167 -0.15 -14.85 1.60
CA LEU A 167 0.25 -13.64 2.33
C LEU A 167 -0.73 -13.23 3.42
N THR A 168 -2.02 -13.46 3.22
CA THR A 168 -3.08 -12.95 4.10
C THR A 168 -3.86 -14.04 4.82
N GLY A 169 -3.66 -15.31 4.45
CA GLY A 169 -4.47 -16.44 4.89
C GLY A 169 -5.86 -16.53 4.26
N ARG A 170 -6.31 -15.53 3.48
CA ARG A 170 -7.65 -15.48 2.87
C ARG A 170 -7.64 -15.98 1.44
N ARG A 171 -8.31 -17.12 1.22
CA ARG A 171 -8.48 -17.75 -0.11
C ARG A 171 -9.64 -17.21 -0.94
N THR A 172 -10.53 -16.42 -0.36
CA THR A 172 -11.79 -16.01 -1.00
C THR A 172 -11.82 -14.52 -1.29
N VAL A 173 -12.65 -14.14 -2.28
CA VAL A 173 -13.02 -12.74 -2.51
C VAL A 173 -14.32 -12.40 -1.77
N PRO A 174 -14.53 -11.14 -1.35
CA PRO A 174 -13.54 -10.06 -1.41
C PRO A 174 -12.41 -10.27 -0.38
N ASN A 175 -11.21 -9.79 -0.71
CA ASN A 175 -10.12 -9.62 0.24
C ASN A 175 -9.74 -8.14 0.26
N ILE A 176 -10.00 -7.48 1.39
CA ILE A 176 -9.90 -6.03 1.55
C ILE A 176 -8.63 -5.73 2.31
N ILE A 177 -7.71 -5.00 1.70
CA ILE A 177 -6.39 -4.71 2.24
C ILE A 177 -6.31 -3.24 2.60
N LEU A 178 -6.00 -2.95 3.86
CA LEU A 178 -5.77 -1.60 4.40
C LEU A 178 -4.31 -1.50 4.83
N LYS A 179 -3.54 -0.62 4.17
CA LYS A 179 -2.09 -0.42 4.44
C LYS A 179 -1.31 -1.75 4.55
N GLY A 180 -1.45 -2.61 3.55
CA GLY A 180 -0.74 -3.91 3.49
C GLY A 180 -1.34 -5.01 4.36
N SER A 181 -2.33 -4.72 5.21
CA SER A 181 -2.95 -5.71 6.11
C SER A 181 -4.37 -6.06 5.69
N SER A 182 -4.75 -7.35 5.75
CA SER A 182 -6.11 -7.76 5.42
C SER A 182 -7.10 -7.38 6.52
N LEU A 183 -8.15 -6.64 6.14
CA LEU A 183 -9.35 -6.41 6.93
C LEU A 183 -10.36 -7.56 6.81
N GLY A 184 -10.07 -8.57 5.99
CA GLY A 184 -10.96 -9.69 5.72
C GLY A 184 -11.82 -9.50 4.48
N GLY A 185 -13.02 -10.08 4.51
CA GLY A 185 -13.99 -10.07 3.43
C GLY A 185 -15.27 -9.31 3.78
N SER A 186 -16.35 -9.62 3.08
CA SER A 186 -17.61 -8.87 3.21
C SER A 186 -18.20 -8.94 4.62
N ASP A 187 -18.17 -10.12 5.25
CA ASP A 187 -18.75 -10.30 6.58
C ASP A 187 -17.90 -9.62 7.65
N ASP A 188 -16.58 -9.63 7.50
CA ASP A 188 -15.65 -8.97 8.42
C ASP A 188 -15.87 -7.45 8.44
N ILE A 189 -15.95 -6.80 7.28
CA ILE A 189 -16.23 -5.35 7.25
C ILE A 189 -17.67 -5.01 7.63
N THR A 190 -18.64 -5.89 7.37
CA THR A 190 -20.03 -5.72 7.84
C THR A 190 -20.06 -5.78 9.37
N LYS A 191 -19.32 -6.71 9.97
CA LYS A 191 -19.17 -6.81 11.42
C LYS A 191 -18.54 -5.55 12.00
N LEU A 192 -17.44 -5.06 11.41
CA LEU A 192 -16.79 -3.81 11.84
C LEU A 192 -17.71 -2.59 11.71
N HIS A 193 -18.57 -2.56 10.68
CA HIS A 193 -19.60 -1.53 10.53
C HIS A 193 -20.62 -1.59 11.66
N ASN A 194 -21.19 -2.78 11.93
CA ASN A 194 -22.17 -3.00 12.98
C ASN A 194 -21.61 -2.73 14.40
N GLU A 195 -20.31 -2.95 14.59
CA GLU A 195 -19.59 -2.62 15.83
C GLU A 195 -19.21 -1.13 15.93
N HIS A 196 -19.57 -0.29 14.95
CA HIS A 196 -19.16 1.12 14.85
C HIS A 196 -17.64 1.34 14.88
N ARG A 197 -16.86 0.36 14.42
CA ARG A 197 -15.39 0.38 14.40
C ARG A 197 -14.79 0.68 13.04
N LEU A 198 -15.52 0.38 11.96
CA LEU A 198 -15.00 0.51 10.59
C LEU A 198 -14.57 1.95 10.26
N GLN A 199 -15.38 2.96 10.62
CA GLN A 199 -15.03 4.36 10.37
C GLN A 199 -13.70 4.73 11.01
N ARG A 200 -13.56 4.44 12.32
CA ARG A 200 -12.36 4.74 13.08
C ARG A 200 -11.12 4.07 12.47
N LEU A 201 -11.22 2.80 12.09
CA LEU A 201 -10.11 2.07 11.47
C LEU A 201 -9.65 2.71 10.15
N LEU A 202 -10.59 3.17 9.33
CA LEU A 202 -10.28 3.87 8.08
C LEU A 202 -9.62 5.23 8.34
N GLU A 203 -10.11 5.98 9.31
CA GLU A 203 -9.55 7.28 9.71
C GLU A 203 -8.16 7.16 10.34
N GLU A 204 -7.93 6.15 11.19
CA GLU A 204 -6.61 5.82 11.75
C GLU A 204 -5.61 5.42 10.65
N ALA A 205 -6.10 4.81 9.57
CA ALA A 205 -5.33 4.58 8.36
C ALA A 205 -5.14 5.84 7.50
N GLY A 206 -5.60 7.02 7.92
CA GLY A 206 -5.38 8.28 7.24
C GLY A 206 -6.31 8.54 6.05
N LEU A 207 -7.38 7.75 5.91
CA LEU A 207 -8.43 8.03 4.94
C LEU A 207 -9.41 9.05 5.53
N LYS A 208 -9.89 9.98 4.69
CA LYS A 208 -11.01 10.86 5.05
C LYS A 208 -12.31 10.11 4.81
N VAL A 209 -13.22 10.15 5.78
CA VAL A 209 -14.48 9.40 5.77
C VAL A 209 -15.61 10.38 6.07
N GLN A 210 -16.68 10.36 5.27
CA GLN A 210 -17.85 11.23 5.48
C GLN A 210 -18.85 10.61 6.48
N GLY A 211 -18.67 9.31 6.78
CA GLY A 211 -19.51 8.53 7.66
C GLY A 211 -20.56 7.73 6.89
N PRO A 212 -21.00 6.57 7.40
CA PRO A 212 -22.16 5.88 6.83
C PRO A 212 -23.42 6.73 7.06
N PRO A 213 -24.52 6.55 6.29
CA PRO A 213 -25.79 7.19 6.62
C PRO A 213 -26.14 6.89 8.08
N GLU A 214 -26.41 7.93 8.87
CA GLU A 214 -26.76 7.77 10.28
C GLU A 214 -27.87 6.73 10.40
N THR A 215 -27.62 5.64 11.13
CA THR A 215 -28.71 4.79 11.60
C THR A 215 -29.47 5.60 12.62
N THR A 216 -30.53 6.28 12.17
CA THR A 216 -31.50 6.94 13.03
C THR A 216 -31.94 5.91 14.06
N THR A 217 -31.40 6.03 15.27
CA THR A 217 -31.85 5.25 16.40
C THR A 217 -33.19 5.86 16.76
N THR A 218 -34.27 5.35 16.14
CA THR A 218 -35.61 5.65 16.59
C THR A 218 -35.74 5.00 17.96
N SER A 219 -35.40 5.76 19.00
CA SER A 219 -35.78 5.47 20.36
C SER A 219 -37.30 5.55 20.41
N THR A 220 -37.96 4.42 20.18
CA THR A 220 -39.36 4.24 20.52
C THR A 220 -39.47 4.31 22.03
N THR A 221 -39.71 5.52 22.54
CA THR A 221 -40.30 5.73 23.86
C THR A 221 -41.78 5.35 23.73
N GLU A 222 -42.10 4.09 23.98
CA GLU A 222 -43.47 3.70 24.31
C GLU A 222 -43.69 3.96 25.80
N ALA A 223 -44.64 4.85 26.06
CA ALA A 223 -45.20 5.20 27.36
C ALA A 223 -46.48 4.37 27.60
#